data_AF-L0DAP8-F1
#
_entry.id   AF-L0DAP8-F1
#
_cell.length_a   1.000
_cell.length_b   1.000
_cell.length_c   1.000
_cell.angle_alpha   90.00
_cell.angle_beta   90.00
_cell.angle_gamma   90.00
#
_symmetry.space_group_name_H-M   'P 1'
#
loop_
_entity.id
_entity.type
_entity.pdbx_description
1 polymer ?
#
loop_
_entity_poly.entity_id
_entity_poly.type
_entity_poly.pdbx_seq_one_letter_code
_entity_poly.pdbx_strand_id
1 'polypeptide(L)'
;MYIEYKGDGLAGPARIGRVTFSQTGATLYYGGKSFQSLKGGYKANYFDVESGERYWISGPRRDGQDALYATHVKPEIDEDVREEYLRDIRGLA
;
A
#
# COMPACT_ATOMS: atom_id res chain seq x y z
N MET A 1 3.41 4.02 -2.97
CA MET A 1 2.85 2.65 -2.90
C MET A 1 1.40 2.71 -2.47
N TYR A 2 0.58 1.78 -2.94
CA TYR A 2 -0.72 1.48 -2.35
C TYR A 2 -0.53 0.56 -1.14
N ILE A 3 -1.09 0.94 0.00
CA ILE A 3 -0.91 0.30 1.31
C ILE A 3 -2.30 0.10 1.91
N GLU A 4 -2.76 -1.14 1.97
CA GLU A 4 -4.11 -1.47 2.45
C GLU A 4 -4.04 -2.36 3.68
N TYR A 5 -4.69 -1.92 4.75
CA TYR A 5 -4.88 -2.74 5.93
C TYR A 5 -5.93 -3.82 5.66
N LYS A 6 -5.59 -5.08 5.93
CA LYS A 6 -6.49 -6.21 5.68
C LYS A 6 -7.31 -6.62 6.90
N GLY A 7 -6.77 -6.47 8.11
CA GLY A 7 -7.41 -6.96 9.33
C GLY A 7 -8.02 -8.35 9.14
N ASP A 8 -9.30 -8.49 9.48
CA ASP A 8 -10.10 -9.71 9.28
C ASP A 8 -10.91 -9.72 7.96
N GLY A 9 -10.82 -8.67 7.15
CA GLY A 9 -11.64 -8.44 5.96
C GLY A 9 -10.96 -8.77 4.62
N LEU A 10 -11.73 -8.67 3.54
CA LEU A 10 -11.20 -8.72 2.16
C LEU A 10 -10.75 -7.36 1.64
N ALA A 11 -11.36 -6.28 2.12
CA ALA A 11 -10.97 -4.91 1.81
C ALA A 11 -10.99 -4.06 3.09
N GLY A 12 -10.07 -3.11 3.20
CA GLY A 12 -9.98 -2.23 4.35
C GLY A 12 -9.42 -0.85 4.01
N PRO A 13 -9.22 0.02 5.02
CA PRO A 13 -8.63 1.33 4.83
C PRO A 13 -7.31 1.26 4.08
N ALA A 14 -7.12 2.16 3.12
CA ALA A 14 -5.97 2.15 2.24
C ALA A 14 -5.37 3.54 2.06
N ARG A 15 -4.08 3.58 1.72
CA ARG A 15 -3.33 4.79 1.44
C ARG A 15 -2.47 4.69 0.19
N ILE A 16 -2.26 5.83 -0.47
CA ILE A 16 -1.20 6.05 -1.45
C ILE A 16 -0.14 6.92 -0.76
N GLY A 17 1.03 6.35 -0.51
CA GLY A 17 2.09 7.04 0.25
C GLY A 17 3.50 6.74 -0.25
N ARG A 18 4.44 7.64 0.04
CA ARG A 18 5.87 7.46 -0.27
C ARG A 18 6.48 6.46 0.70
N VAL A 19 7.22 5.49 0.18
CA VAL A 19 7.86 4.46 1.01
C VAL A 19 9.35 4.42 0.76
N THR A 20 10.10 3.91 1.73
CA THR A 20 11.49 3.51 1.54
C THR A 20 11.64 2.02 1.73
N PHE A 21 12.58 1.40 1.03
CA PHE A 21 12.89 -0.02 1.18
C PHE A 21 14.21 -0.18 1.93
N SER A 22 14.29 -1.24 2.73
CA SER A 22 15.57 -1.78 3.18
C SER A 22 16.46 -2.14 1.99
N GLN A 23 17.77 -2.25 2.22
CA GLN A 23 18.75 -2.52 1.16
C GLN A 23 18.45 -3.82 0.38
N THR A 24 17.90 -4.84 1.04
CA THR A 24 17.51 -6.11 0.40
C THR A 24 16.11 -6.10 -0.20
N GLY A 25 15.36 -5.01 -0.01
CA GLY A 25 13.94 -4.90 -0.39
C GLY A 25 12.98 -5.72 0.48
N ALA A 26 13.47 -6.46 1.47
CA ALA A 26 12.65 -7.36 2.29
C ALA A 26 11.69 -6.63 3.25
N THR A 27 12.09 -5.44 3.68
CA THR A 27 11.32 -4.55 4.54
C THR A 27 11.01 -3.24 3.83
N LEU A 28 9.77 -2.77 4.00
CA LEU A 28 9.26 -1.48 3.54
C LEU A 28 8.97 -0.60 4.77
N TYR A 29 9.26 0.69 4.68
CA TYR A 29 9.01 1.65 5.76
C TYR A 29 8.04 2.72 5.28
N TYR A 30 7.03 3.01 6.10
CA TYR A 30 6.00 4.01 5.82
C TYR A 30 5.31 4.46 7.11
N GLY A 31 5.10 5.77 7.28
CA GLY A 31 4.29 6.30 8.40
C GLY A 31 4.77 5.88 9.80
N GLY A 32 6.09 5.74 9.99
CA GLY A 32 6.68 5.24 11.25
C GLY A 32 6.59 3.73 11.45
N LYS A 33 5.94 2.99 10.54
CA LYS A 33 5.81 1.53 10.58
C LYS A 33 6.85 0.84 9.69
N SER A 34 7.14 -0.41 10.05
CA SER A 34 8.01 -1.30 9.30
C SER A 34 7.23 -2.52 8.86
N PHE A 35 7.18 -2.77 7.55
CA PHE A 35 6.42 -3.86 6.95
C PHE A 35 7.37 -4.91 6.41
N GLN A 36 7.25 -6.14 6.88
CA GLN A 36 8.07 -7.25 6.40
C GLN A 36 7.28 -8.09 5.38
N SER A 37 7.92 -8.42 4.27
CA SER A 37 7.31 -9.24 3.23
C SER A 37 7.03 -10.66 3.72
N LEU A 38 5.85 -11.19 3.37
CA LEU A 38 5.46 -12.59 3.57
C LEU A 38 6.06 -13.54 2.52
N LYS A 39 6.92 -13.04 1.60
CA LYS A 39 7.52 -13.80 0.47
C LYS A 39 6.48 -14.48 -0.42
N GLY A 40 5.35 -13.82 -0.62
CA GLY A 40 4.15 -14.36 -1.26
C GLY A 40 2.92 -13.90 -0.50
N GLY A 41 1.73 -14.18 -1.01
CA GLY A 41 0.50 -13.73 -0.36
C GLY A 41 -0.75 -14.19 -1.06
N TYR A 42 -1.79 -14.48 -0.26
CA TYR A 42 -3.14 -14.77 -0.78
C TYR A 42 -4.08 -13.59 -0.50
N LYS A 43 -4.31 -13.27 0.78
CA LYS A 43 -5.13 -12.11 1.20
C LYS A 43 -4.30 -10.91 1.64
N ALA A 44 -3.02 -11.11 1.92
CA ALA A 44 -2.05 -10.12 2.36
C ALA A 44 -0.66 -10.56 1.89
N ASN A 45 0.27 -9.64 1.70
CA ASN A 45 1.65 -9.91 1.26
C ASN A 45 2.72 -9.26 2.16
N TYR A 46 2.29 -8.44 3.14
CA TYR A 46 3.14 -7.89 4.20
C TYR A 46 2.45 -7.99 5.56
N PHE A 47 3.24 -7.86 6.63
CA PHE A 47 2.75 -7.59 7.97
C PHE A 47 3.54 -6.44 8.61
N ASP A 48 2.89 -5.65 9.46
CA ASP A 48 3.58 -4.69 10.33
C ASP A 48 4.37 -5.45 11.39
N VAL A 49 5.67 -5.20 11.50
CA VAL A 49 6.58 -5.92 12.37
C VAL A 49 6.22 -5.73 13.85
N GLU A 50 5.68 -4.57 14.22
CA GLU A 50 5.34 -4.27 15.61
C GLU A 50 4.03 -4.93 16.05
N SER A 51 2.95 -4.74 15.27
CA SER A 51 1.61 -5.22 15.66
C SER A 51 1.27 -6.62 15.15
N GLY A 52 1.99 -7.13 14.14
CA GLY A 52 1.65 -8.36 13.43
C GLY A 52 0.44 -8.24 12.49
N GLU A 53 -0.15 -7.05 12.38
CA GLU A 53 -1.28 -6.76 11.49
C GLU A 53 -0.91 -7.00 10.02
N ARG A 54 -1.87 -7.47 9.24
CA ARG A 54 -1.65 -7.86 7.84
C ARG A 54 -2.06 -6.78 6.85
N TYR A 55 -1.25 -6.66 5.81
CA TYR A 55 -1.39 -5.63 4.79
C TYR A 55 -1.26 -6.20 3.39
N TRP A 56 -1.97 -5.57 2.45
CA TRP A 56 -1.69 -5.68 1.02
C TRP A 56 -0.97 -4.42 0.57
N ILE A 57 0.27 -4.58 0.13
CA ILE A 57 1.11 -3.47 -0.34
C ILE A 57 1.57 -3.75 -1.76
N SER A 58 1.29 -2.83 -2.67
CA SER A 58 1.64 -2.96 -4.09
C SER A 58 1.90 -1.60 -4.75
N GLY A 59 2.43 -1.63 -5.97
CA GLY A 59 2.59 -0.40 -6.75
C GLY A 59 1.23 0.19 -7.09
N PRO A 60 1.05 1.52 -6.99
CA PRO A 60 -0.19 2.15 -7.38
C PRO A 60 -0.36 2.07 -8.90
N ARG A 61 -1.60 2.04 -9.37
CA ARG A 61 -2.00 1.75 -10.74
C ARG A 61 -2.56 2.97 -11.42
N ARG A 62 -2.36 3.03 -12.75
CA ARG A 62 -2.91 4.09 -13.60
C ARG A 62 -4.44 4.15 -13.62
N ASP A 63 -5.09 2.99 -13.61
CA ASP A 63 -6.55 2.89 -13.48
C ASP A 63 -7.04 3.11 -12.04
N GLY A 64 -6.14 3.06 -11.06
CA GLY A 64 -6.35 3.08 -9.60
C GLY A 64 -7.40 2.10 -9.11
N GLN A 65 -7.47 0.96 -9.78
CA GLN A 65 -8.03 -0.26 -9.20
C GLN A 65 -6.93 -0.93 -8.37
N ASP A 66 -6.39 -0.19 -7.40
CA ASP A 66 -5.17 -0.55 -6.64
C ASP A 66 -5.38 -1.75 -5.70
N ALA A 67 -6.60 -1.91 -5.21
CA ALA A 67 -6.97 -2.98 -4.29
C ALA A 67 -6.84 -4.36 -4.93
N LEU A 68 -6.42 -5.36 -4.14
CA LEU A 68 -6.39 -6.76 -4.56
C LEU A 68 -7.78 -7.29 -4.95
N TYR A 69 -8.79 -6.89 -4.17
CA TYR A 69 -10.18 -7.26 -4.39
C TYR A 69 -10.98 -6.01 -4.74
N ALA A 70 -11.94 -6.14 -5.66
CA ALA A 70 -12.82 -5.04 -6.04
C ALA A 70 -13.50 -4.46 -4.80
N THR A 71 -13.42 -3.14 -4.64
CA THR A 71 -13.91 -2.42 -3.47
C THR A 71 -14.30 -1.00 -3.85
N HIS A 72 -15.18 -0.41 -3.04
CA HIS A 72 -15.52 1.01 -3.11
C HIS A 72 -14.66 1.88 -2.18
N VAL A 73 -13.76 1.27 -1.40
CA VAL A 73 -12.82 1.99 -0.54
C VAL A 73 -11.86 2.77 -1.43
N LYS A 74 -11.89 4.10 -1.31
CA LYS A 74 -10.93 4.98 -1.97
C LYS A 74 -9.73 5.16 -1.05
N PRO A 75 -8.50 4.97 -1.53
CA PRO A 75 -7.34 5.21 -0.70
C PRO A 75 -7.20 6.71 -0.42
N GLU A 76 -6.79 7.03 0.82
CA GLU A 76 -6.31 8.37 1.14
C GLU A 76 -4.97 8.59 0.45
N ILE A 77 -4.78 9.73 -0.22
CA ILE A 77 -3.52 10.06 -0.88
C ILE A 77 -2.79 11.04 0.00
N ASP A 78 -1.59 10.67 0.44
CA ASP A 78 -0.74 11.54 1.25
C ASP A 78 -0.37 12.80 0.44
N GLU A 79 -0.32 13.93 1.13
CA GLU A 79 -0.23 15.24 0.47
C GLU A 79 1.09 15.42 -0.29
N ASP A 80 2.19 14.89 0.25
CA ASP A 80 3.55 14.98 -0.32
C ASP A 80 3.72 14.19 -1.63
N VAL A 81 2.80 13.28 -1.94
CA VAL A 81 2.80 12.49 -3.18
C VAL A 81 1.62 12.78 -4.09
N ARG A 82 0.67 13.64 -3.69
CA ARG A 82 -0.58 13.84 -4.41
C ARG A 82 -0.35 14.24 -5.86
N GLU A 83 0.44 15.28 -6.10
CA GLU A 83 0.69 15.79 -7.44
C GLU A 83 1.44 14.78 -8.31
N GLU A 84 2.51 14.18 -7.78
CA GLU A 84 3.30 13.14 -8.46
C GLU A 84 2.42 11.95 -8.84
N TYR A 85 1.58 11.47 -7.92
CA TYR A 85 0.67 10.37 -8.16
C TYR A 85 -0.36 10.69 -9.25
N LEU A 86 -0.99 11.87 -9.18
CA LEU A 86 -2.00 12.29 -10.16
C LEU A 86 -1.40 12.48 -11.56
N ARG A 87 -0.20 13.05 -11.65
CA ARG A 87 0.48 13.32 -12.91
C ARG A 87 1.11 12.06 -13.51
N ASP A 88 1.99 11.40 -12.76
CA ASP A 88 2.90 10.40 -13.30
C ASP A 88 2.28 9.00 -13.32
N ILE A 89 1.41 8.68 -12.36
CA ILE A 89 0.76 7.37 -12.29
C ILE A 89 -0.62 7.42 -12.93
N ARG A 90 -1.48 8.36 -12.52
CA ARG A 90 -2.87 8.46 -12.99
C ARG A 90 -2.99 9.12 -14.36
N GLY A 91 -2.09 10.02 -14.73
CA GLY A 91 -2.17 10.80 -15.97
C GLY A 91 -3.39 11.72 -16.01
N LEU A 92 -3.72 12.34 -14.88
CA LEU A 92 -4.91 13.18 -14.68
C LEU A 92 -4.58 14.66 -14.41
N ALA A 93 -3.31 15.02 -14.36
CA ALA A 93 -2.83 16.39 -14.17
C ALA A 93 -2.22 16.95 -15.46
#